data_AF-A0A973QGS2-F1
#
_entry.id   AF-A0A973QGS2-F1
#
_cell.length_a   1.000
_cell.length_b   1.000
_cell.length_c   1.000
_cell.angle_alpha   90.00
_cell.angle_beta   90.00
_cell.angle_gamma   90.00
#
_symmetry.space_group_name_H-M   'P 1'
#
loop_
_entity.id
_entity.type
_entity.pdbx_description
1 polymer ?
#
loop_
_entity_poly.entity_id
_entity_poly.type
_entity_poly.pdbx_seq_one_letter_code
_entity_poly.pdbx_strand_id
1 'polypeptide(L)'
;MTTAERPTALTSLRRARELFLRGRQPPDGVPDEVLAAWKRARFLGVRHDVPPCAPDAPAPAPAATESALLAAARPVLDRITESLVTAEASLVLTDARLRVLWATGFAPDRLCRDLSEE
;
A
#
# COMPACT_ATOMS: atom_id res chain seq x y z
N MET A 1 -35.89 -11.72 14.59
CA MET A 1 -34.59 -12.37 14.35
C MET A 1 -33.73 -11.40 13.56
N THR A 2 -32.66 -10.86 14.16
CA THR A 2 -31.77 -9.90 13.51
C THR A 2 -30.60 -10.66 12.89
N THR A 3 -30.51 -10.65 11.56
CA THR A 3 -29.35 -11.16 10.82
C THR A 3 -28.21 -10.17 11.06
N ALA A 4 -27.34 -10.46 12.05
CA ALA A 4 -26.14 -9.68 12.24
C ALA A 4 -25.23 -9.89 11.01
N GLU A 5 -25.10 -8.86 10.18
CA GLU A 5 -24.16 -8.85 9.07
C GLU A 5 -22.75 -9.12 9.64
N ARG A 6 -22.12 -10.21 9.19
CA ARG A 6 -20.74 -10.47 9.57
C ARG A 6 -19.83 -9.46 8.87
N PRO A 7 -18.99 -8.72 9.60
CA PRO A 7 -18.02 -7.83 8.98
C PRO A 7 -17.10 -8.62 8.04
N THR A 8 -16.79 -8.03 6.89
CA THR A 8 -15.81 -8.61 5.96
C THR A 8 -14.45 -8.72 6.62
N ALA A 9 -13.57 -9.60 6.10
CA ALA A 9 -12.21 -9.75 6.62
C ALA A 9 -11.46 -8.40 6.66
N LEU A 10 -11.66 -7.52 5.66
CA LEU A 10 -11.07 -6.19 5.62
C LEU A 10 -11.65 -5.26 6.70
N THR A 11 -12.97 -5.30 6.94
CA THR A 11 -13.60 -4.52 8.02
C THR A 11 -13.09 -4.97 9.39
N SER A 12 -12.97 -6.27 9.61
CA SER A 12 -12.40 -6.84 10.83
C SER A 12 -10.94 -6.44 11.04
N LEU A 13 -10.13 -6.46 9.97
CA LEU A 13 -8.72 -6.07 10.02
C LEU A 13 -8.56 -4.56 10.31
N ARG A 14 -9.39 -3.70 9.70
CA ARG A 14 -9.43 -2.26 9.98
C ARG A 14 -9.71 -2.00 11.46
N ARG A 15 -10.74 -2.64 12.01
CA ARG A 15 -11.07 -2.53 13.44
C ARG A 15 -9.93 -3.03 14.34
N ALA A 16 -9.28 -4.12 13.98
CA ALA A 16 -8.13 -4.63 14.71
C ALA A 16 -6.95 -3.65 14.71
N ARG A 17 -6.68 -3.01 13.56
CA ARG A 17 -5.65 -1.97 13.43
C ARG A 17 -5.98 -0.76 14.31
N GLU A 18 -7.22 -0.28 14.30
CA GLU A 18 -7.66 0.83 15.14
C GLU A 18 -7.43 0.56 16.64
N LEU A 19 -7.75 -0.67 17.10
CA LEU A 19 -7.50 -1.08 18.47
C LEU A 19 -5.99 -1.07 18.79
N PHE A 20 -5.17 -1.65 17.92
CA PHE A 20 -3.72 -1.64 18.05
C PHE A 20 -3.16 -0.22 18.19
N LEU A 21 -3.59 0.69 17.33
CA LEU A 21 -3.14 2.09 17.33
C LEU A 21 -3.50 2.82 18.64
N ARG A 22 -4.63 2.48 19.25
CA ARG A 22 -5.06 2.98 20.56
C ARG A 22 -4.37 2.29 21.75
N GLY A 23 -3.40 1.40 21.49
CA GLY A 23 -2.71 0.63 22.53
C GLY A 23 -3.58 -0.46 23.17
N ARG A 24 -4.67 -0.87 22.50
CA ARG A 24 -5.54 -1.95 22.95
C ARG A 24 -5.14 -3.24 22.26
N GLN A 25 -5.38 -4.36 22.93
CA GLN A 25 -5.12 -5.68 22.37
C GLN A 25 -6.03 -5.91 21.14
N PRO A 26 -5.45 -6.24 19.96
CA PRO A 26 -6.23 -6.63 18.80
C PRO A 26 -6.99 -7.95 19.08
N PRO A 27 -8.16 -8.15 18.46
CA PRO A 27 -8.90 -9.41 18.61
C PRO A 27 -8.11 -10.59 18.03
N ASP A 28 -8.42 -11.79 18.51
CA ASP A 28 -7.90 -13.02 17.93
C ASP A 28 -8.30 -13.14 16.44
N GLY A 29 -7.39 -13.67 15.61
CA GLY A 29 -7.60 -13.83 14.17
C GLY A 29 -6.90 -12.80 13.28
N VAL A 30 -6.14 -11.85 13.85
CA VAL A 30 -5.15 -11.09 13.06
C VAL A 30 -3.95 -12.00 12.78
N PRO A 31 -3.52 -12.16 11.52
CA PRO A 31 -2.32 -12.94 11.21
C PRO A 31 -1.08 -12.43 11.95
N ASP A 32 -0.26 -13.34 12.48
CA ASP A 32 0.93 -13.00 13.27
C ASP A 32 1.90 -12.09 12.52
N GLU A 33 2.04 -12.29 11.20
CA GLU A 33 2.87 -11.46 10.32
C GLU A 33 2.40 -9.99 10.29
N VAL A 34 1.09 -9.76 10.31
CA VAL A 34 0.48 -8.43 10.31
C VAL A 34 0.68 -7.77 11.67
N LEU A 35 0.47 -8.51 12.77
CA LEU A 35 0.76 -8.02 14.12
C LEU A 35 2.25 -7.68 14.29
N ALA A 36 3.14 -8.51 13.76
CA ALA A 36 4.58 -8.26 13.79
C ALA A 36 4.95 -7.01 12.99
N ALA A 37 4.35 -6.81 11.81
CA ALA A 37 4.54 -5.59 11.02
C ALA A 37 4.09 -4.34 11.76
N TRP A 38 2.91 -4.36 12.39
CA TRP A 38 2.40 -3.22 13.17
C TRP A 38 3.30 -2.89 14.36
N LYS A 39 3.82 -3.90 15.07
CA LYS A 39 4.76 -3.72 16.17
C LYS A 39 6.06 -3.07 15.69
N ARG A 40 6.61 -3.51 14.56
CA ARG A 40 7.82 -2.91 13.95
C ARG A 40 7.58 -1.46 13.55
N ALA A 41 6.49 -1.17 12.85
CA ALA A 41 6.13 0.20 12.46
C ALA A 41 5.98 1.12 13.67
N ARG A 42 5.33 0.65 14.75
CA ARG A 42 5.23 1.40 16.01
C ARG A 42 6.60 1.63 16.66
N PHE A 43 7.46 0.61 16.68
CA PHE A 43 8.81 0.72 17.24
C PHE A 43 9.66 1.74 16.48
N LEU A 44 9.54 1.78 15.15
CA LEU A 44 10.24 2.72 14.28
C LEU A 44 9.61 4.12 14.26
N GLY A 45 8.46 4.32 14.90
CA GLY A 45 7.79 5.62 14.94
C GLY A 45 7.13 6.03 13.62
N VAL A 46 6.85 5.07 12.72
CA VAL A 46 6.23 5.32 11.42
C VAL A 46 4.88 6.01 11.63
N ARG A 47 4.71 7.20 11.05
CA ARG A 47 3.46 7.96 11.14
C ARG A 47 2.35 7.20 10.42
N HIS A 48 1.20 7.11 11.06
CA HIS A 48 0.01 6.50 10.46
C HIS A 48 -0.78 7.55 9.68
N ASP A 49 -1.46 7.11 8.62
CA ASP A 49 -2.38 7.93 7.83
C ASP A 49 -1.76 9.26 7.35
N VAL A 50 -0.48 9.20 6.97
CA VAL A 50 0.22 10.35 6.36
C VAL A 50 -0.58 10.72 5.10
N PRO A 51 -1.01 11.99 4.96
CA PRO A 51 -1.66 12.43 3.74
C PRO A 51 -0.75 12.11 2.55
N PRO A 52 -1.31 11.68 1.40
CA PRO A 52 -0.52 11.35 0.23
C PRO A 52 0.45 12.50 -0.05
N CYS A 53 1.73 12.16 -0.18
CA CYS A 53 2.89 13.04 -0.31
C CYS A 53 2.54 14.45 -0.78
N ALA A 54 2.98 15.46 -0.03
CA ALA A 54 2.94 16.84 -0.51
C ALA A 54 3.64 16.91 -1.89
N PRO A 55 3.07 17.62 -2.87
CA PRO A 55 3.62 17.70 -4.24
C PRO A 55 5.04 18.28 -4.32
N ASP A 56 5.57 18.81 -3.22
CA ASP A 56 6.80 19.62 -3.18
C ASP A 56 8.02 18.92 -2.56
N ALA A 57 7.95 17.61 -2.26
CA ALA A 57 9.17 16.89 -1.87
C ALA A 57 10.14 16.84 -3.07
N PRO A 58 11.37 17.38 -2.94
CA PRO A 58 12.32 17.41 -4.05
C PRO A 58 12.60 15.97 -4.49
N ALA A 59 12.27 15.68 -5.75
CA ALA A 59 12.49 14.38 -6.34
C ALA A 59 13.97 14.00 -6.21
N PRO A 60 14.33 12.80 -5.73
CA PRO A 60 15.61 12.22 -6.14
C PRO A 60 15.58 12.16 -7.66
N ALA A 61 16.63 12.70 -8.28
CA ALA A 61 16.77 12.88 -9.73
C ALA A 61 16.26 11.67 -10.52
N PRO A 62 15.71 11.86 -11.74
CA PRO A 62 15.22 10.77 -12.54
C PRO A 62 16.38 9.83 -12.83
N ALA A 63 16.50 8.75 -12.07
CA ALA A 63 17.06 7.51 -12.54
C ALA A 63 16.04 6.87 -13.50
N ALA A 64 15.61 7.65 -14.50
CA ALA A 64 15.03 7.19 -15.75
C ALA A 64 16.16 6.69 -16.67
N THR A 65 17.20 6.09 -16.09
CA THR A 65 17.88 5.00 -16.77
C THR A 65 16.85 3.88 -16.74
N GLU A 66 16.23 3.63 -17.89
CA GLU A 66 15.29 2.54 -18.16
C GLU A 66 15.46 1.41 -17.15
N SER A 67 14.58 1.38 -16.13
CA SER A 67 14.67 0.35 -15.11
C SER A 67 14.55 -0.98 -15.84
N ALA A 68 15.61 -1.79 -15.84
CA ALA A 68 15.62 -3.07 -16.52
C ALA A 68 14.47 -3.96 -16.03
N LEU A 69 14.09 -3.80 -14.76
CA LEU A 69 12.90 -4.41 -14.17
C LEU A 69 11.62 -3.90 -14.84
N LEU A 70 11.44 -2.58 -15.00
CA LEU A 70 10.27 -2.03 -15.67
C LEU A 70 10.22 -2.48 -17.14
N ALA A 71 11.34 -2.43 -17.85
CA ALA A 71 11.43 -2.88 -19.25
C ALA A 71 11.05 -4.36 -19.38
N ALA A 72 11.57 -5.21 -18.50
CA ALA A 72 11.25 -6.63 -18.47
C ALA A 72 9.80 -6.92 -18.04
N ALA A 73 9.25 -6.13 -17.10
CA ALA A 73 7.90 -6.31 -16.59
C ALA A 73 6.81 -5.73 -17.52
N ARG A 74 7.16 -4.78 -18.39
CA ARG A 74 6.21 -4.02 -19.21
C ARG A 74 5.18 -4.89 -19.95
N PRO A 75 5.56 -5.98 -20.64
CA PRO A 75 4.58 -6.80 -21.37
C PRO A 75 3.52 -7.44 -20.46
N VAL A 76 3.89 -7.79 -19.22
CA VAL A 76 2.97 -8.38 -18.24
C VAL A 76 2.09 -7.29 -17.63
N LEU A 77 2.68 -6.13 -17.30
CA LEU A 77 1.94 -4.99 -16.76
C LEU A 77 0.87 -4.51 -17.74
N ASP A 78 1.18 -4.42 -19.03
CA ASP A 78 0.23 -4.02 -20.07
C ASP A 78 -0.95 -5.00 -20.14
N ARG A 79 -0.68 -6.32 -20.17
CA ARG A 79 -1.73 -7.37 -20.16
C ARG A 79 -2.59 -7.33 -18.90
N ILE A 80 -2.01 -7.13 -17.72
CA ILE A 80 -2.78 -7.04 -16.47
C ILE A 80 -3.64 -5.77 -16.49
N THR A 81 -3.10 -4.66 -16.98
CA THR A 81 -3.82 -3.38 -17.05
C THR A 81 -5.09 -3.50 -17.88
N GLU A 82 -5.03 -4.19 -19.03
CA GLU A 82 -6.20 -4.47 -19.88
C GLU A 82 -7.33 -5.16 -19.10
N SER A 83 -6.98 -6.10 -18.21
CA SER A 83 -7.96 -6.80 -17.37
C SER A 83 -8.46 -6.00 -16.17
N LEU A 84 -7.73 -4.95 -15.77
CA LEU A 84 -8.03 -4.11 -14.61
C LEU A 84 -8.78 -2.82 -14.96
N VAL A 85 -8.98 -2.51 -16.25
CA VAL A 85 -9.62 -1.25 -16.70
C VAL A 85 -11.00 -1.02 -16.06
N THR A 86 -11.75 -2.09 -15.75
CA THR A 86 -13.09 -1.99 -15.16
C THR A 86 -13.10 -2.14 -13.63
N ALA A 87 -11.95 -2.36 -13.00
CA ALA A 87 -11.83 -2.50 -11.55
C ALA A 87 -11.47 -1.16 -10.91
N GLU A 88 -12.04 -0.86 -9.73
CA GLU A 88 -11.59 0.22 -8.85
C GLU A 88 -10.26 -0.18 -8.17
N ALA A 89 -9.25 -0.50 -8.99
CA ALA A 89 -7.95 -0.98 -8.56
C ALA A 89 -6.85 -0.07 -9.11
N SER A 90 -5.71 -0.08 -8.43
CA SER A 90 -4.47 0.50 -8.93
C SER A 90 -3.38 -0.55 -8.92
N LEU A 91 -2.53 -0.53 -9.93
CA LEU A 91 -1.38 -1.41 -10.04
C LEU A 91 -0.12 -0.56 -9.94
N VAL A 92 0.82 -0.99 -9.11
CA VAL A 92 2.07 -0.27 -8.84
C VAL A 92 3.22 -1.26 -8.95
N LEU A 93 4.27 -0.87 -9.67
CA LEU A 93 5.57 -1.54 -9.67
C LEU A 93 6.54 -0.73 -8.83
N THR A 94 7.18 -1.37 -7.85
CA THR A 94 8.26 -0.78 -7.07
C THR A 94 9.58 -1.51 -7.26
N ASP A 95 10.69 -0.83 -6.96
CA ASP A 95 11.97 -1.50 -6.74
C ASP A 95 12.04 -2.14 -5.34
N ALA A 96 13.17 -2.77 -5.01
CA ALA A 96 13.43 -3.39 -3.71
C ALA A 96 13.48 -2.40 -2.54
N ARG A 97 13.59 -1.10 -2.83
CA ARG A 97 13.56 -0.01 -1.84
C ARG A 97 12.17 0.63 -1.75
N LEU A 98 11.15 0.02 -2.34
CA LEU A 98 9.77 0.51 -2.37
C LEU A 98 9.60 1.85 -3.11
N ARG A 99 10.53 2.20 -4.01
CA ARG A 99 10.37 3.36 -4.89
C ARG A 99 9.48 2.99 -6.06
N VAL A 100 8.49 3.83 -6.37
CA VAL A 100 7.55 3.58 -7.45
C VAL A 100 8.23 3.80 -8.79
N LEU A 101 8.34 2.74 -9.58
CA LEU A 101 8.90 2.75 -10.94
C LEU A 101 7.83 2.99 -12.00
N TRP A 102 6.60 2.54 -11.74
CA TRP A 102 5.47 2.67 -12.64
C TRP A 102 4.16 2.45 -11.89
N ALA A 103 3.07 3.11 -12.31
CA ALA A 103 1.73 2.89 -11.78
C ALA A 103 0.64 3.18 -12.81
N THR A 104 -0.54 2.56 -12.64
CA THR A 104 -1.76 2.80 -13.43
C THR A 104 -3.02 2.54 -12.58
N GLY A 105 -4.20 2.91 -13.09
CA GLY A 105 -5.49 2.68 -12.45
C GLY A 105 -6.14 3.94 -11.89
N PHE A 106 -7.12 3.77 -10.99
CA PHE A 106 -8.05 4.83 -10.58
C PHE A 106 -7.45 5.95 -9.69
N ALA A 107 -6.27 5.75 -9.11
CA ALA A 107 -5.63 6.75 -8.23
C ALA A 107 -4.31 7.34 -8.75
N PRO A 108 -4.17 7.72 -10.04
CA PRO A 108 -2.85 8.04 -10.61
C PRO A 108 -2.28 9.35 -10.05
N ASP A 109 -3.12 10.31 -9.66
CA ASP A 109 -2.68 11.66 -9.25
C ASP A 109 -2.29 11.78 -7.76
N ARG A 110 -2.32 10.68 -7.00
CA ARG A 110 -2.08 10.69 -5.54
C ARG A 110 -1.08 9.64 -5.05
N LEU A 111 -0.42 8.92 -5.94
CA LEU A 111 0.55 7.91 -5.52
C LEU A 111 1.85 8.58 -5.08
N CYS A 112 2.23 8.34 -3.82
CA CYS A 112 3.55 8.71 -3.32
C CYS A 112 4.61 8.01 -4.18
N ARG A 113 5.59 8.76 -4.71
CA ARG A 113 6.66 8.20 -5.55
C ARG A 113 7.65 7.34 -4.76
N ASP A 114 7.63 7.45 -3.44
CA ASP A 114 8.42 6.63 -2.53
C ASP A 114 7.50 6.04 -1.47
N LEU A 115 7.39 4.72 -1.43
CA LEU A 115 6.60 3.99 -0.42
C LEU A 115 7.49 3.47 0.71
N SER A 116 8.77 3.84 0.74
CA SER A 116 9.64 3.50 1.86
C SER A 116 9.23 4.23 3.13
N GLU A 117 9.45 3.55 4.26
CA GLU A 117 9.32 4.14 5.58
C GLU A 117 10.51 5.12 5.77
N GLU A 118 10.26 6.43 5.83
CA GLU A 118 11.26 7.44 6.24
C GLU A 118 11.48 7.45 7.76
#